data_AF-A0A645D9G5-F1
#
_entry.id   AF-A0A645D9G5-F1
#
_cell.length_a   1.000
_cell.length_b   1.000
_cell.length_c   1.000
_cell.angle_alpha   90.00
_cell.angle_beta   90.00
_cell.angle_gamma   90.00
#
_symmetry.space_group_name_H-M   'P 1'
#
loop_
_entity.id
_entity.type
_entity.pdbx_description
1 polymer ?
#
loop_
_entity_poly.entity_id
_entity_poly.type
_entity_poly.pdbx_seq_one_letter_code
_entity_poly.pdbx_strand_id
1 'polypeptide(L)'
;MDSIEKQLFTFLWETRYVILLYFFGDVTTTLYALRLGYKEGNRVVASILHNFGPLGFTFAKSLPVCLLFYYFTMPHVNMQTWEIAITLATVVGFFATSNNLSVVMKLNEKNESQVSQNQALEN
;
A
#
# COMPACT_ATOMS: atom_id res chain seq x y z
N MET A 1 -19.39 6.36 -27.25
CA MET A 1 -19.01 6.05 -25.85
C MET A 1 -18.28 4.72 -25.87
N ASP A 2 -17.03 4.67 -25.42
CA ASP A 2 -16.33 3.40 -25.20
C ASP A 2 -17.05 2.60 -24.12
N SER A 3 -17.11 1.27 -24.26
CA SER A 3 -17.75 0.40 -23.27
C SER A 3 -17.07 0.56 -21.90
N ILE A 4 -17.84 0.43 -20.82
CA ILE A 4 -17.32 0.47 -19.44
C ILE A 4 -16.18 -0.53 -19.25
N GLU A 5 -16.27 -1.70 -19.89
CA GLU A 5 -15.23 -2.73 -19.86
C GLU A 5 -13.91 -2.24 -20.45
N LYS A 6 -13.95 -1.53 -21.58
CA LYS A 6 -12.75 -0.98 -22.22
C LYS A 6 -12.12 0.12 -21.35
N GLN A 7 -12.94 0.98 -20.75
CA GLN A 7 -12.46 2.01 -19.82
C GLN A 7 -11.79 1.38 -18.58
N LEU A 8 -12.40 0.33 -18.03
CA LEU A 8 -11.85 -0.41 -16.89
C LEU A 8 -10.51 -1.07 -17.27
N PHE A 9 -10.44 -1.73 -18.43
CA PHE A 9 -9.22 -2.38 -18.87
C PHE A 9 -8.07 -1.38 -19.08
N THR A 10 -8.34 -0.25 -19.75
CA THR A 10 -7.35 0.82 -19.94
C THR A 10 -6.89 1.38 -18.61
N PHE A 11 -7.82 1.70 -17.70
CA PHE A 11 -7.49 2.19 -16.37
C PHE A 11 -6.60 1.22 -15.60
N LEU A 12 -6.97 -0.06 -15.55
CA LEU A 12 -6.20 -1.09 -14.83
C LEU A 12 -4.79 -1.24 -15.43
N TRP A 13 -4.67 -1.17 -16.75
CA TRP A 13 -3.38 -1.25 -17.42
C TRP A 13 -2.48 -0.05 -17.10
N GLU A 14 -3.01 1.16 -17.19
CA GLU A 14 -2.26 2.40 -16.95
C GLU A 14 -1.89 2.58 -15.47
N THR A 15 -2.75 2.15 -14.55
CA THR A 15 -2.53 2.28 -13.11
C THR A 15 -1.92 1.04 -12.45
N ARG A 16 -1.52 0.01 -13.22
CA ARG A 16 -1.01 -1.26 -12.67
C ARG A 16 0.08 -1.11 -11.61
N TYR A 17 1.03 -0.17 -11.78
CA TYR A 17 2.09 0.05 -10.79
C TYR A 17 1.60 0.79 -9.55
N VAL A 18 0.62 1.68 -9.69
CA VAL A 18 -0.08 2.28 -8.55
C VAL A 18 -0.78 1.17 -7.76
N ILE A 19 -1.56 0.31 -8.43
CA ILE A 19 -2.25 -0.79 -7.76
C ILE A 19 -1.26 -1.74 -7.09
N LEU A 20 -0.19 -2.13 -7.78
CA LEU A 20 0.80 -3.07 -7.22
C LEU A 20 1.60 -2.48 -6.06
N LEU A 21 2.05 -1.23 -6.14
CA LEU A 21 2.89 -0.62 -5.11
C LEU A 21 2.04 0.07 -4.03
N TYR A 22 1.21 1.04 -4.41
CA TYR A 22 0.44 1.82 -3.46
C TYR A 22 -0.62 0.99 -2.73
N PHE A 23 -1.29 0.06 -3.41
CA PHE A 23 -2.32 -0.76 -2.78
C PHE A 23 -1.75 -2.07 -2.25
N PHE A 24 -1.34 -2.99 -3.13
CA PHE A 24 -0.90 -4.32 -2.68
C PHE A 24 0.39 -4.28 -1.86
N GLY A 25 1.43 -3.60 -2.34
CA GLY A 25 2.72 -3.51 -1.67
C GLY A 25 2.59 -2.92 -0.28
N ASP A 26 2.02 -1.72 -0.18
CA ASP A 26 1.81 -1.04 1.11
C ASP A 26 0.90 -1.84 2.06
N VAL A 27 -0.23 -2.38 1.57
CA VAL A 27 -1.15 -3.15 2.43
C VAL A 27 -0.48 -4.40 2.96
N THR A 28 0.12 -5.21 2.09
CA THR A 28 0.73 -6.49 2.48
C THR A 28 1.91 -6.28 3.44
N THR A 29 2.78 -5.32 3.16
CA THR A 29 3.93 -5.00 4.03
C THR A 29 3.50 -4.44 5.39
N THR A 30 2.50 -3.56 5.43
CA THR A 30 1.94 -3.05 6.70
C THR A 30 1.34 -4.18 7.53
N LEU A 31 0.48 -5.01 6.94
CA LEU A 31 -0.17 -6.11 7.65
C LEU A 31 0.85 -7.15 8.14
N TYR A 32 1.89 -7.40 7.37
CA TYR A 32 2.97 -8.29 7.79
C TYR A 32 3.80 -7.68 8.93
N ALA A 33 4.15 -6.40 8.86
CA ALA A 33 4.83 -5.70 9.95
C ALA A 33 4.01 -5.74 11.25
N LEU A 34 2.70 -5.53 11.19
CA LEU A 34 1.81 -5.62 12.35
C LEU A 34 1.83 -7.03 12.97
N ARG A 35 1.87 -8.09 12.15
CA ARG A 35 2.01 -9.48 12.64
C ARG A 35 3.34 -9.71 13.36
N LEU A 36 4.41 -9.03 12.95
CA LEU A 36 5.71 -9.06 13.62
C LEU A 36 5.77 -8.20 14.90
N GLY A 37 4.66 -7.58 15.31
CA GLY A 37 4.59 -6.73 16.51
C GLY A 37 4.97 -5.27 16.28
N TYR A 38 5.02 -4.81 15.03
CA TYR A 38 5.21 -3.39 14.72
C TYR A 38 4.06 -2.55 15.29
N LYS A 39 4.39 -1.36 15.79
CA LYS A 39 3.41 -0.33 16.15
C LYS A 39 3.50 0.79 15.12
N GLU A 40 2.39 1.04 14.41
CA GLU A 40 2.34 2.07 13.40
C GLU A 40 2.59 3.47 13.99
N GLY A 41 3.58 4.19 13.43
CA GLY A 41 3.99 5.51 13.89
C GLY A 41 3.17 6.64 13.26
N ASN A 42 2.56 6.41 12.10
CA ASN A 42 1.69 7.38 11.48
C ASN A 42 0.35 7.45 12.25
N ARG A 43 0.09 8.58 12.92
CA ARG A 43 -1.12 8.77 13.76
C ARG A 43 -2.42 8.47 13.02
N VAL A 44 -2.53 8.83 11.74
CA VAL A 44 -3.74 8.60 10.95
C VAL A 44 -3.91 7.10 10.68
N VAL A 45 -2.84 6.43 10.22
CA VAL A 45 -2.87 5.00 9.92
C VAL A 45 -3.09 4.19 11.20
N ALA A 46 -2.40 4.54 12.29
CA ALA A 46 -2.57 3.93 13.59
C ALA A 46 -4.01 4.06 14.12
N SER A 47 -4.63 5.23 13.94
CA SER A 47 -6.03 5.45 14.31
C SER A 47 -6.99 4.57 13.49
N ILE A 48 -6.78 4.46 12.18
CA ILE A 48 -7.58 3.60 11.31
C ILE A 48 -7.43 2.13 11.72
N LEU A 49 -6.20 1.67 11.92
CA LEU A 49 -5.91 0.30 12.34
C LEU A 49 -6.50 -0.02 13.73
N HIS A 50 -6.46 0.94 14.67
CA HIS A 50 -7.02 0.78 16.00
C HIS A 50 -8.56 0.68 15.97
N ASN A 51 -9.21 1.57 15.22
CA ASN A 51 -10.67 1.70 15.24
C ASN A 51 -11.39 0.75 14.28
N PHE A 52 -10.75 0.39 13.15
CA PHE A 52 -11.37 -0.38 12.08
C PHE A 52 -10.57 -1.62 11.67
N GLY A 53 -9.41 -1.87 12.28
CA GLY A 53 -8.59 -3.04 12.05
C GLY A 53 -7.97 -3.13 10.64
N PRO A 54 -7.42 -4.30 10.28
CA PRO A 54 -6.85 -4.57 8.96
C PRO A 54 -7.81 -4.32 7.80
N LEU A 55 -9.10 -4.67 7.96
CA LEU A 55 -10.10 -4.49 6.91
C LEU A 55 -10.39 -3.00 6.65
N GLY A 56 -10.52 -2.20 7.70
CA GLY A 56 -10.71 -0.76 7.56
C GLY A 56 -9.51 -0.06 6.94
N PHE A 57 -8.29 -0.51 7.26
CA PHE A 57 -7.08 -0.02 6.61
C PHE A 57 -7.03 -0.36 5.11
N THR A 58 -7.34 -1.61 4.74
CA THR A 58 -7.42 -2.02 3.33
C THR A 58 -8.48 -1.22 2.57
N PHE A 59 -9.64 -0.98 3.19
CA PHE A 59 -10.68 -0.12 2.61
C PHE A 59 -10.22 1.33 2.45
N ALA A 60 -9.55 1.90 3.45
CA ALA A 60 -9.00 3.25 3.34
C ALA A 60 -7.99 3.37 2.19
N LYS A 61 -7.23 2.31 1.92
CA LYS A 61 -6.26 2.24 0.82
C LYS A 61 -6.90 2.07 -0.56
N SER A 62 -8.13 1.55 -0.67
CA SER A 62 -8.83 1.47 -1.96
C SER A 62 -9.38 2.84 -2.40
N LEU A 63 -9.65 3.76 -1.46
CA LEU A 63 -10.24 5.07 -1.77
C LEU A 63 -9.43 5.87 -2.82
N PRO A 64 -8.09 6.01 -2.73
CA PRO A 64 -7.34 6.72 -3.76
C PRO A 64 -7.36 6.03 -5.13
N VAL A 65 -7.43 4.70 -5.17
CA VAL A 65 -7.59 3.96 -6.44
C VAL A 65 -8.96 4.23 -7.05
N CYS A 66 -10.02 4.24 -6.23
CA CYS A 66 -11.36 4.62 -6.68
C CYS A 66 -11.42 6.08 -7.14
N LEU A 67 -10.74 7.00 -6.46
CA LEU A 67 -10.65 8.41 -6.87
C LEU A 67 -9.89 8.57 -8.18
N LEU A 68 -8.81 7.80 -8.41
CA LEU A 68 -8.11 7.78 -9.69
C LEU A 68 -9.01 7.27 -10.82
N PHE A 69 -9.81 6.23 -10.56
CA PHE A 69 -10.78 5.74 -11.56
C PHE A 69 -11.85 6.78 -11.86
N TYR A 70 -12.39 7.43 -10.83
CA TYR A 70 -13.35 8.51 -10.99
C TYR A 70 -12.75 9.67 -11.80
N TYR A 71 -11.51 10.07 -11.49
CA TYR A 71 -10.81 11.10 -12.25
C TYR A 71 -10.62 10.68 -13.71
N PHE A 72 -10.15 9.46 -13.97
CA PHE A 72 -9.95 8.91 -15.32
C PHE A 72 -11.19 8.98 -16.21
N THR A 73 -12.39 8.80 -15.62
CA THR A 73 -13.67 8.80 -16.36
C THR A 73 -14.24 10.19 -16.60
N MET A 74 -13.60 11.27 -16.11
CA MET A 74 -14.07 12.63 -16.35
C MET A 74 -13.87 13.07 -17.81
N PRO A 75 -14.83 13.80 -18.41
CA PRO A 75 -14.80 14.18 -19.83
C PRO A 75 -13.71 15.20 -20.20
N HIS A 76 -13.09 15.85 -19.21
CA HIS A 76 -12.10 16.92 -19.41
C HIS A 76 -10.75 16.60 -18.78
N VAL A 77 -10.42 15.32 -18.59
CA VAL A 77 -9.09 14.94 -18.12
C VAL A 77 -8.06 15.36 -19.16
N ASN A 78 -7.17 16.27 -18.75
CA ASN A 78 -5.97 16.55 -19.51
C ASN A 78 -5.02 15.34 -19.38
N MET A 79 -4.64 14.74 -20.50
CA MET A 79 -3.71 13.60 -20.55
C MET A 79 -2.41 13.88 -19.81
N GLN A 80 -1.86 15.09 -19.91
CA GLN A 80 -0.65 15.47 -19.19
C GLN A 80 -0.86 15.46 -17.67
N THR A 81 -2.02 15.94 -17.20
CA THR A 81 -2.35 15.92 -15.77
C THR A 81 -2.60 14.49 -15.28
N TRP A 82 -3.18 13.64 -16.12
CA TRP A 82 -3.34 12.21 -15.84
C TRP A 82 -2.00 11.51 -15.68
N GLU A 83 -1.08 11.69 -16.63
CA GLU A 83 0.28 11.14 -16.58
C GLU A 83 1.03 11.58 -15.32
N ILE A 84 0.96 12.87 -14.98
CA ILE A 84 1.56 13.39 -13.74
C ILE A 84 0.93 12.72 -12.51
N ALA A 85 -0.40 12.58 -12.47
CA ALA A 85 -1.11 11.97 -11.35
C ALA A 85 -0.70 10.50 -11.16
N ILE A 86 -0.65 9.69 -12.22
CA ILE A 86 -0.25 8.28 -12.13
C ILE A 86 1.23 8.14 -11.76
N THR A 87 2.12 9.02 -12.26
CA THR A 87 3.54 9.00 -11.91
C THR A 87 3.73 9.34 -10.44
N LEU A 88 3.11 10.42 -9.96
CA LEU A 88 3.18 10.81 -8.54
C LEU A 88 2.62 9.70 -7.64
N ALA A 89 1.46 9.14 -7.98
CA ALA A 89 0.87 8.04 -7.22
C ALA A 89 1.77 6.80 -7.19
N THR A 90 2.43 6.48 -8.32
CA THR A 90 3.39 5.36 -8.41
C THR A 90 4.60 5.61 -7.51
N VAL A 91 5.17 6.83 -7.55
CA VAL A 91 6.32 7.23 -6.72
C VAL A 91 5.96 7.15 -5.23
N VAL A 92 4.81 7.69 -4.84
CA VAL A 92 4.31 7.60 -3.46
C VAL A 92 4.14 6.14 -3.03
N GLY A 93 3.53 5.31 -3.88
CA GLY A 93 3.36 3.88 -3.62
C GLY A 93 4.69 3.13 -3.47
N PHE A 94 5.68 3.47 -4.29
CA PHE A 94 7.02 2.91 -4.21
C PHE A 94 7.67 3.26 -2.85
N PHE A 95 7.71 4.55 -2.49
CA PHE A 95 8.31 4.97 -1.22
C PHE A 95 7.60 4.37 0.00
N ALA A 96 6.27 4.32 -0.01
CA ALA A 96 5.50 3.71 1.06
C ALA A 96 5.83 2.21 1.22
N THR A 97 5.80 1.47 0.10
CA THR A 97 6.13 0.03 0.10
C THR A 97 7.57 -0.22 0.55
N SER A 98 8.54 0.52 0.02
CA SER A 98 9.95 0.36 0.40
C SER A 98 10.19 0.69 1.87
N ASN A 99 9.53 1.72 2.40
CA ASN A 99 9.62 2.07 3.80
C ASN A 99 9.06 0.94 4.69
N ASN A 100 7.85 0.46 4.39
CA ASN A 100 7.24 -0.64 5.15
C ASN A 100 8.05 -1.93 5.05
N LEU A 101 8.58 -2.23 3.86
CA LEU A 101 9.46 -3.39 3.65
C LEU A 101 10.74 -3.28 4.48
N SER A 102 11.34 -2.09 4.57
CA SER A 102 12.52 -1.86 5.42
C SER A 102 12.23 -2.11 6.90
N VAL A 103 11.03 -1.75 7.36
CA VAL A 103 10.57 -2.06 8.73
C VAL A 103 10.39 -3.56 8.93
N VAL A 104 9.76 -4.25 7.97
CA VAL A 104 9.59 -5.70 8.00
C VAL A 104 10.94 -6.41 8.13
N MET A 105 11.92 -6.05 7.29
CA MET A 105 13.25 -6.66 7.31
C MET A 105 13.91 -6.51 8.68
N LYS A 106 13.89 -5.30 9.25
CA LYS A 106 14.44 -5.01 10.59
C LYS A 106 13.76 -5.82 11.70
N LEU A 107 12.45 -6.00 11.63
CA LEU A 107 11.71 -6.78 12.63
C LEU A 107 12.02 -8.27 12.52
N ASN A 108 12.17 -8.78 11.29
CA ASN A 108 12.50 -10.18 11.08
C ASN A 108 13.89 -10.53 11.61
N GLU A 109 14.90 -9.71 11.30
CA GLU A 109 16.27 -9.87 11.83
C GLU A 109 16.30 -9.87 13.37
N LYS A 110 15.52 -8.98 13.99
CA LYS A 110 15.40 -8.91 15.45
C LYS A 110 14.78 -10.19 16.04
N ASN A 111 13.72 -10.70 15.42
CA ASN A 111 13.03 -11.90 15.90
C ASN A 111 13.92 -13.15 15.76
N GLU A 112 14.63 -13.30 14.64
CA GLU A 112 15.61 -14.38 14.44
C GLU A 112 16.72 -14.34 15.49
N SER A 113 17.28 -13.16 15.75
CA SER A 113 18.32 -12.97 16.77
C SER A 113 17.85 -13.36 18.17
N GLN A 114 16.59 -13.06 18.53
CA GLN A 114 16.00 -13.43 19.82
C GLN A 114 15.78 -14.94 19.96
N VAL A 115 15.31 -15.60 18.88
CA VAL A 115 15.12 -17.05 18.87
C VAL A 115 16.46 -17.78 19.08
N SER A 116 17.52 -17.34 18.38
CA SER A 116 18.86 -17.92 18.56
C SER A 116 19.42 -17.71 19.97
N GLN A 117 19.18 -16.56 20.60
CA GLN A 117 19.60 -16.30 21.98
C GLN A 117 18.87 -17.19 22.98
N ASN A 118 17.55 -17.37 22.83
CA ASN A 118 16.77 -18.22 23.73
C ASN A 118 17.21 -19.69 23.64
N GLN A 119 17.47 -20.20 22.43
CA GLN A 119 18.00 -21.56 22.25
C GLN A 119 19.39 -21.75 22.86
N ALA A 120 20.23 -20.72 22.87
CA ALA A 120 21.55 -20.78 23.51
C ALA A 120 21.48 -20.77 25.05
N LEU A 121 20.40 -20.25 25.63
CA LEU A 121 20.18 -20.23 27.09
C LEU A 121 19.52 -21.51 27.62
N GLU A 122 18.85 -22.26 26.73
CA GLU A 122 18.17 -23.53 27.06
C GLU A 122 19.08 -24.77 26.94
N ASN A 123 20.30 -24.62 26.40
CA ASN A 123 21.32 -25.68 26.27
C ASN A 123 22.50 -25.47 27.22
#